data_AF-R6BZL1-F1
#
_entry.id   AF-R6BZL1-F1
#
_cell.length_a   1.000
_cell.length_b   1.000
_cell.length_c   1.000
_cell.angle_alpha   90.00
_cell.angle_beta   90.00
_cell.angle_gamma   90.00
#
_symmetry.space_group_name_H-M   'P 1'
#
loop_
_entity.id
_entity.type
_entity.pdbx_description
1 polymer ?
#
loop_
_entity_poly.entity_id
_entity_poly.type
_entity_poly.pdbx_seq_one_letter_code
_entity_poly.pdbx_strand_id
1 'polypeptide(L)'
;MDSLMVASNIRKLGRMELLYTCVADLVSFLHRTGMDDLLGGMEHYYDPNDYNRVIYHSKSEDASDRIKQILADADKLLVECEGACDESSAYQLLVRVLKEQTVVEESGARRLKTKEDGAMGSQILQNPSDPDATYREKAGKQNRGYTANVVETVGDNGSIVTDYQYEKNTHSDSQFLKETVNAMEKTEKPTVLITDGAYSGRDNTDAAAEKNIDLVTTDLFPKSADRAEIVVHFLIQNRANSGYLLFYMKFSRNIDFYGR
;
A
#
# COMPACT_ATOMS: atom_id res chain seq x y z
N MET A 1 -4.32 -19.68 1.18
CA MET A 1 -4.60 -18.22 1.12
C MET A 1 -3.28 -17.51 1.00
N ASP A 2 -3.20 -16.55 0.08
CA ASP A 2 -1.96 -15.82 -0.21
C ASP A 2 -2.26 -14.40 -0.69
N SER A 3 -1.31 -13.49 -0.45
CA SER A 3 -1.42 -12.07 -0.80
C SER A 3 -0.43 -11.68 -1.88
N LEU A 4 -0.87 -10.83 -2.78
CA LEU A 4 -0.07 -10.27 -3.86
C LEU A 4 -0.20 -8.76 -3.92
N MET A 5 0.89 -8.08 -4.30
CA MET A 5 0.87 -6.63 -4.51
C MET A 5 0.17 -6.32 -5.83
N VAL A 6 -0.74 -5.35 -5.80
CA VAL A 6 -1.44 -4.84 -6.99
C VAL A 6 -1.01 -3.40 -7.23
N ALA A 7 -0.34 -3.16 -8.36
CA ALA A 7 0.10 -1.82 -8.72
C ALA A 7 -1.09 -0.95 -9.17
N SER A 8 -1.11 0.29 -8.72
CA SER A 8 -2.12 1.30 -9.08
C SER A 8 -1.95 1.83 -10.53
N ASN A 9 -0.91 1.41 -11.25
CA ASN A 9 -0.56 1.89 -12.61
C ASN A 9 -0.41 3.42 -12.71
N ILE A 10 0.00 4.06 -11.61
CA ILE A 10 0.30 5.49 -11.56
C ILE A 10 1.77 5.78 -11.79
N ARG A 11 2.05 6.94 -12.38
CA ARG A 11 3.41 7.46 -12.50
C ARG A 11 3.97 7.81 -11.12
N LYS A 12 5.23 7.45 -10.89
CA LYS A 12 5.98 7.91 -9.71
C LYS A 12 6.29 9.40 -9.84
N LEU A 13 5.73 10.21 -8.94
CA LEU A 13 6.00 11.64 -8.86
C LEU A 13 7.08 11.92 -7.80
N GLY A 14 8.03 12.80 -8.13
CA GLY A 14 8.83 13.49 -7.13
C GLY A 14 7.99 14.51 -6.36
N ARG A 15 8.53 15.06 -5.27
CA ARG A 15 7.77 16.00 -4.41
C ARG A 15 7.35 17.28 -5.13
N MET A 16 8.24 17.85 -5.93
CA MET A 16 7.93 19.04 -6.75
C MET A 16 6.84 18.72 -7.78
N GLU A 17 6.96 17.59 -8.47
CA GLU A 17 5.96 17.14 -9.45
C GLU A 17 4.60 16.90 -8.79
N LEU A 18 4.58 16.28 -7.60
CA LEU A 18 3.37 16.00 -6.84
C LEU A 18 2.65 17.30 -6.43
N LEU A 19 3.39 18.27 -5.89
CA LEU A 19 2.86 19.58 -5.52
C LEU A 19 2.37 20.35 -6.74
N TYR A 20 3.18 20.42 -7.79
CA TYR A 20 2.81 21.06 -9.05
C TYR A 20 1.51 20.46 -9.60
N THR A 21 1.40 19.13 -9.64
CA THR A 21 0.23 18.45 -10.21
C THR A 21 -1.03 18.81 -9.42
N CYS A 22 -0.98 18.83 -8.08
CA CYS A 22 -2.14 19.20 -7.27
C CYS A 22 -2.55 20.68 -7.47
N VAL A 23 -1.57 21.59 -7.59
CA VAL A 23 -1.84 23.02 -7.91
C VAL A 23 -2.47 23.14 -9.29
N ALA A 24 -1.86 22.51 -10.30
CA ALA A 24 -2.35 22.55 -11.67
C ALA A 24 -3.74 21.95 -11.83
N ASP A 25 -4.04 20.85 -11.12
CA ASP A 25 -5.36 20.22 -11.12
C ASP A 25 -6.43 21.14 -10.55
N LEU A 26 -6.13 21.87 -9.45
CA LEU A 26 -7.05 22.85 -8.88
C LEU A 26 -7.23 24.07 -9.79
N VAL A 27 -6.14 24.64 -10.31
CA VAL A 27 -6.21 25.77 -11.26
C VAL A 27 -7.02 25.40 -12.50
N SER A 28 -6.79 24.20 -13.05
CA SER A 28 -7.54 23.69 -14.20
C SER A 28 -9.00 23.42 -13.86
N PHE A 29 -9.31 23.00 -12.63
CA PHE A 29 -10.70 22.91 -12.16
C PHE A 29 -11.36 24.28 -12.13
N LEU A 30 -10.75 25.27 -11.47
CA LEU A 30 -11.29 26.63 -11.35
C LEU A 30 -11.50 27.30 -12.71
N HIS A 31 -10.55 27.15 -13.64
CA HIS A 31 -10.68 27.66 -15.00
C HIS A 31 -11.89 27.04 -15.72
N ARG A 32 -12.05 25.71 -15.64
CA ARG A 32 -13.18 25.01 -16.28
C ARG A 32 -14.53 25.36 -15.66
N THR A 33 -14.56 25.75 -14.38
CA THR A 33 -15.77 26.17 -13.68
C THR A 33 -16.04 27.68 -13.78
N GLY A 34 -15.21 28.42 -14.53
CA GLY A 34 -15.37 29.87 -14.75
C GLY A 34 -15.01 30.74 -13.55
N MET A 35 -14.18 30.24 -12.64
CA MET A 35 -13.70 30.94 -11.44
C MET A 35 -12.33 31.60 -11.67
N ASP A 36 -12.11 32.12 -12.88
CA ASP A 36 -10.83 32.73 -13.31
C ASP A 36 -10.40 33.93 -12.46
N ASP A 37 -11.34 34.62 -11.81
CA ASP A 37 -11.04 35.74 -10.92
C ASP A 37 -10.10 35.34 -9.76
N LEU A 38 -10.08 34.05 -9.39
CA LEU A 38 -9.20 33.50 -8.34
C LEU A 38 -7.79 33.14 -8.87
N LEU A 39 -7.59 33.14 -10.19
CA LEU A 39 -6.42 32.57 -10.85
C LEU A 39 -5.30 33.56 -11.17
N GLY A 40 -5.45 34.84 -10.79
CA GLY A 40 -4.50 35.89 -11.19
C GLY A 40 -3.03 35.51 -10.93
N GLY A 41 -2.23 35.40 -11.99
CA GLY A 41 -0.80 35.02 -11.95
C GLY A 41 -0.52 33.52 -12.03
N MET A 42 -1.54 32.67 -12.09
CA MET A 42 -1.46 31.21 -12.14
C MET A 42 -2.01 30.64 -13.46
N GLU A 43 -2.25 31.49 -14.47
CA GLU A 43 -2.85 31.12 -15.75
C GLU A 43 -2.02 30.09 -16.53
N HIS A 44 -0.70 30.07 -16.30
CA HIS A 44 0.19 29.15 -17.00
C HIS A 44 -0.08 27.68 -16.66
N TYR A 45 -0.66 27.35 -15.50
CA TYR A 45 -0.88 25.96 -15.07
C TYR A 45 -1.86 25.18 -15.96
N TYR A 46 -2.78 25.84 -16.66
CA TYR A 46 -3.71 25.18 -17.58
C TYR A 46 -3.16 25.07 -19.02
N ASP A 47 -1.94 25.54 -19.31
CA ASP A 47 -1.24 25.25 -20.56
C ASP A 47 -0.70 23.81 -20.52
N PRO A 48 -1.10 22.91 -21.46
CA PRO A 48 -0.63 21.52 -21.50
C PRO A 48 0.88 21.33 -21.56
N ASN A 49 1.63 22.34 -22.03
CA ASN A 49 3.09 22.29 -22.10
C ASN A 49 3.78 22.79 -20.84
N ASP A 50 3.06 23.42 -19.92
CA ASP A 50 3.65 24.08 -18.76
C ASP A 50 4.37 23.08 -17.85
N TYR A 51 3.76 21.92 -17.63
CA TYR A 51 4.35 20.82 -16.89
C TYR A 51 5.78 20.51 -17.36
N ASN A 52 5.98 20.37 -18.68
CA ASN A 52 7.28 20.03 -19.24
C ASN A 52 8.29 21.18 -19.07
N ARG A 53 7.83 22.43 -19.21
CA ARG A 53 8.67 23.62 -19.01
C ARG A 53 9.15 23.73 -17.57
N VAL A 54 8.23 23.57 -16.62
CA VAL A 54 8.46 23.76 -15.18
C VAL A 54 9.20 22.58 -14.56
N ILE A 55 8.94 21.35 -14.99
CA ILE A 55 9.54 20.15 -14.39
C ILE A 55 10.83 19.73 -15.09
N TYR A 56 10.84 19.64 -16.43
CA TYR A 56 11.93 18.98 -17.17
C TYR A 56 12.90 19.94 -17.86
N HIS A 57 12.45 21.10 -18.34
CA HIS A 57 13.27 21.99 -19.16
C HIS A 57 13.94 23.15 -18.39
N SER A 58 13.80 23.20 -17.06
CA SER A 58 14.47 24.21 -16.23
C SER A 58 15.75 23.67 -15.57
N LYS A 59 16.72 24.56 -15.29
CA LYS A 59 18.00 24.19 -14.70
C LYS A 59 17.84 23.69 -13.26
N SER A 60 18.77 22.84 -12.80
CA SER A 60 18.74 22.25 -11.45
C SER A 60 18.92 23.30 -10.34
N GLU A 61 19.68 24.36 -10.60
CA GLU A 61 19.94 25.46 -9.65
C GLU A 61 18.64 26.23 -9.30
N ASP A 62 17.64 26.19 -10.18
CA ASP A 62 16.34 26.86 -10.00
C ASP A 62 15.29 25.98 -9.29
N ALA A 63 15.64 24.76 -8.86
CA ALA A 63 14.68 23.82 -8.27
C ALA A 63 14.09 24.32 -6.94
N SER A 64 14.91 24.97 -6.11
CA SER A 64 14.46 25.52 -4.82
C SER A 64 13.45 26.64 -5.02
N ASP A 65 13.73 27.57 -5.94
CA ASP A 65 12.87 28.72 -6.18
C ASP A 65 11.56 28.32 -6.86
N ARG A 66 11.58 27.31 -7.74
CA ARG A 66 10.36 26.70 -8.29
C ARG A 66 9.48 26.10 -7.21
N ILE A 67 10.05 25.34 -6.27
CA ILE A 67 9.29 24.80 -5.15
C ILE A 67 8.67 25.93 -4.32
N LYS A 68 9.43 27.00 -4.02
CA LYS A 68 8.89 28.16 -3.30
C LYS A 68 7.72 28.80 -4.05
N GLN A 69 7.83 28.97 -5.37
CA GLN A 69 6.74 29.51 -6.19
C GLN A 69 5.50 28.61 -6.15
N ILE A 70 5.66 27.31 -6.36
CA ILE A 70 4.55 26.34 -6.29
C ILE A 70 3.88 26.38 -4.91
N LEU A 71 4.66 26.49 -3.83
CA LEU A 71 4.12 26.60 -2.47
C LEU A 71 3.39 27.93 -2.25
N ALA A 72 3.90 29.04 -2.79
CA ALA A 72 3.24 30.34 -2.72
C ALA A 72 1.91 30.35 -3.49
N ASP A 73 1.88 29.75 -4.68
CA ASP A 73 0.66 29.59 -5.47
C ASP A 73 -0.36 28.71 -4.71
N ALA A 74 0.12 27.62 -4.11
CA ALA A 74 -0.72 26.75 -3.29
C ALA A 74 -1.30 27.47 -2.07
N ASP A 75 -0.51 28.29 -1.37
CA ASP A 75 -0.99 29.09 -0.24
C ASP A 75 -2.01 30.15 -0.67
N LYS A 76 -1.81 30.79 -1.82
CA LYS A 76 -2.80 31.69 -2.40
C LYS A 76 -4.11 30.96 -2.69
N LEU A 77 -4.03 29.80 -3.34
CA LEU A 77 -5.22 28.99 -3.64
C LEU A 77 -5.94 28.54 -2.38
N LEU A 78 -5.23 28.19 -1.30
CA LEU A 78 -5.87 27.85 -0.01
C LEU A 78 -6.74 28.97 0.53
N VAL A 79 -6.28 30.22 0.43
CA VAL A 79 -7.02 31.40 0.91
C VAL A 79 -8.20 31.72 0.00
N GLU A 80 -7.96 31.78 -1.32
CA GLU A 80 -8.99 32.17 -2.30
C GLU A 80 -10.10 31.12 -2.44
N CYS A 81 -9.79 29.84 -2.16
CA CYS A 81 -10.74 28.73 -2.30
C CYS A 81 -11.44 28.35 -0.99
N GLU A 82 -11.09 28.95 0.15
CA GLU A 82 -11.66 28.60 1.46
C GLU A 82 -13.19 28.74 1.46
N GLY A 83 -13.90 27.65 1.77
CA GLY A 83 -15.37 27.58 1.75
C GLY A 83 -15.98 27.46 0.36
N ALA A 84 -15.39 28.09 -0.66
CA ALA A 84 -15.91 28.07 -2.03
C ALA A 84 -15.65 26.73 -2.75
N CYS A 85 -14.57 26.02 -2.41
CA CYS A 85 -14.14 24.81 -3.10
C CYS A 85 -14.09 23.57 -2.20
N ASP A 86 -14.69 23.59 -1.01
CA ASP A 86 -14.56 22.51 -0.02
C ASP A 86 -15.01 21.13 -0.56
N GLU A 87 -16.00 21.11 -1.45
CA GLU A 87 -16.51 19.90 -2.11
C GLU A 87 -15.69 19.47 -3.34
N SER A 88 -14.71 20.28 -3.76
CA SER A 88 -13.84 19.95 -4.90
C SER A 88 -12.78 18.93 -4.49
N SER A 89 -12.75 17.79 -5.18
CA SER A 89 -11.71 16.79 -4.99
C SER A 89 -10.30 17.36 -5.23
N ALA A 90 -10.14 18.29 -6.18
CA ALA A 90 -8.85 18.92 -6.47
C ALA A 90 -8.38 19.79 -5.29
N TYR A 91 -9.29 20.54 -4.67
CA TYR A 91 -8.98 21.34 -3.48
C TYR A 91 -8.64 20.46 -2.27
N GLN A 92 -9.43 19.41 -2.02
CA GLN A 92 -9.16 18.45 -0.94
C GLN A 92 -7.80 17.77 -1.11
N LEU A 93 -7.41 17.43 -2.33
CA LEU A 93 -6.09 16.86 -2.63
C LEU A 93 -4.96 17.88 -2.43
N LEU A 94 -5.16 19.15 -2.78
CA LEU A 94 -4.21 20.21 -2.48
C LEU A 94 -4.00 20.36 -0.95
N VAL A 95 -5.09 20.44 -0.18
CA VAL A 95 -5.03 20.50 1.29
C VAL A 95 -4.28 19.29 1.85
N ARG A 96 -4.61 18.08 1.38
CA ARG A 96 -3.96 16.84 1.81
C ARG A 96 -2.46 16.85 1.50
N VAL A 97 -2.05 17.16 0.27
CA VAL A 97 -0.63 17.13 -0.12
C VAL A 97 0.16 18.15 0.69
N LEU A 98 -0.38 19.34 0.97
CA LEU A 98 0.30 20.35 1.78
C LEU A 98 0.46 19.86 3.22
N LYS A 99 -0.58 19.31 3.85
CA LYS A 99 -0.51 18.74 5.20
C LYS A 99 0.53 17.61 5.30
N GLU A 100 0.59 16.77 4.29
CA GLU A 100 1.47 15.59 4.29
C GLU A 100 2.92 15.95 3.94
N GLN A 101 3.15 16.86 2.99
CA GLN A 101 4.47 17.17 2.43
C GLN A 101 5.14 18.40 3.04
N THR A 102 4.43 19.25 3.76
CA THR A 102 4.94 20.57 4.20
C THR A 102 4.78 20.81 5.69
N VAL A 103 5.52 21.78 6.21
CA VAL A 103 5.28 22.40 7.51
C VAL A 103 5.19 23.91 7.33
N VAL A 104 4.49 24.55 8.25
CA VAL A 104 4.42 26.01 8.35
C VAL A 104 5.31 26.41 9.53
N GLU A 105 6.28 27.28 9.27
CA GLU A 105 7.18 27.80 10.29
C GLU A 105 6.49 28.85 11.16
N GLU A 106 7.10 29.22 12.29
CA GLU A 106 6.58 30.27 13.18
C GLU A 106 6.43 31.63 12.47
N SER A 107 7.22 31.86 11.41
CA SER A 107 7.14 33.03 10.54
C SER A 107 5.90 33.07 9.65
N GLY A 108 5.12 31.97 9.61
CA GLY A 108 4.02 31.75 8.68
C GLY A 108 4.48 31.22 7.31
N ALA A 109 5.78 31.09 7.06
CA ALA A 109 6.30 30.58 5.79
C ALA A 109 6.14 29.06 5.68
N ARG A 110 5.61 28.59 4.54
CA ARG A 110 5.52 27.17 4.23
C ARG A 110 6.81 26.65 3.61
N ARG A 111 7.29 25.50 4.08
CA ARG A 111 8.41 24.76 3.48
C ARG A 111 8.14 23.27 3.41
N LEU A 112 8.92 22.57 2.59
CA LEU A 112 8.92 21.12 2.55
C LEU A 112 9.36 20.52 3.90
N LYS A 113 8.70 19.43 4.31
CA LYS A 113 9.18 18.57 5.40
C LYS A 113 10.58 18.03 5.11
N THR A 114 11.41 17.99 6.15
CA THR A 114 12.72 17.35 6.18
C THR A 114 12.69 16.13 7.10
N LYS A 115 13.84 15.47 7.33
CA LYS A 115 13.90 14.28 8.21
C LYS A 115 13.64 14.65 9.67
N GLU A 116 13.97 15.88 10.04
CA GLU A 116 13.84 16.44 11.38
C GLU A 116 12.37 16.69 11.75
N ASP A 117 11.49 16.87 10.75
CA ASP A 117 10.04 17.02 10.94
C ASP A 117 9.31 15.65 11.11
N GLY A 118 10.05 14.54 11.10
CA GLY A 118 9.53 13.18 11.28
C GLY A 118 9.54 12.34 10.00
N ALA A 119 9.27 11.04 10.17
CA ALA A 119 9.21 10.10 9.06
C ALA A 119 7.96 10.33 8.20
N MET A 120 8.13 10.22 6.88
CA MET A 120 7.01 10.25 5.93
C MET A 120 6.25 8.92 6.02
N GLY A 121 4.95 8.99 6.31
CA GLY A 121 4.11 7.80 6.45
C GLY A 121 3.90 7.06 5.13
N SER A 122 3.61 5.76 5.20
CA SER A 122 3.26 4.94 4.04
C SER A 122 1.94 5.34 3.36
N GLN A 123 1.08 6.08 4.06
CA GLN A 123 -0.24 6.49 3.59
C GLN A 123 -0.29 7.88 2.93
N ILE A 124 0.86 8.56 2.82
CA ILE A 124 0.91 9.85 2.13
C ILE A 124 0.51 9.69 0.66
N LEU A 125 -0.12 10.72 0.12
CA LEU A 125 -0.53 10.84 -1.27
C LEU A 125 0.66 10.56 -2.19
N GLN A 126 0.53 9.51 -3.01
CA GLN A 126 1.56 9.13 -3.99
C GLN A 126 1.36 9.85 -5.32
N ASN A 127 0.12 10.02 -5.74
CA ASN A 127 -0.27 10.67 -7.00
C ASN A 127 -1.75 11.09 -6.90
N PRO A 128 -2.15 12.31 -7.30
CA PRO A 128 -3.55 12.75 -7.26
C PRO A 128 -4.46 11.94 -8.20
N SER A 129 -3.94 11.28 -9.24
CA SER A 129 -4.73 10.42 -10.14
C SER A 129 -5.23 9.13 -9.47
N ASP A 130 -4.60 8.69 -8.38
CA ASP A 130 -5.10 7.60 -7.53
C ASP A 130 -4.79 7.95 -6.06
N PRO A 131 -5.70 8.70 -5.39
CA PRO A 131 -5.44 9.21 -4.07
C PRO A 131 -5.47 8.15 -2.96
N ASP A 132 -6.01 6.97 -3.25
CA ASP A 132 -6.10 5.87 -2.31
C ASP A 132 -4.87 4.96 -2.33
N ALA A 133 -4.07 5.02 -3.39
CA ALA A 133 -2.83 4.27 -3.50
C ALA A 133 -1.83 4.63 -2.40
N THR A 134 -1.36 3.62 -1.66
CA THR A 134 -0.37 3.78 -0.59
C THR A 134 1.00 3.24 -1.00
N TYR A 135 2.02 3.53 -0.21
CA TYR A 135 3.39 3.06 -0.39
C TYR A 135 3.73 1.91 0.56
N ARG A 136 4.35 0.85 0.05
CA ARG A 136 4.94 -0.22 0.87
C ARG A 136 6.26 -0.72 0.32
N GLU A 137 7.22 -0.94 1.20
CA GLU A 137 8.46 -1.64 0.88
C GLU A 137 8.40 -3.07 1.43
N LYS A 138 8.48 -4.08 0.55
CA LYS A 138 8.50 -5.51 0.93
C LYS A 138 9.63 -6.18 0.15
N ALA A 139 10.53 -6.88 0.85
CA ALA A 139 11.70 -7.56 0.26
C ALA A 139 12.57 -6.67 -0.66
N GLY A 140 12.84 -5.43 -0.25
CA GLY A 140 13.63 -4.47 -1.03
C GLY A 140 12.94 -3.92 -2.28
N LYS A 141 11.68 -4.29 -2.53
CA LYS A 141 10.85 -3.75 -3.61
C LYS A 141 9.88 -2.72 -3.07
N GLN A 142 9.86 -1.57 -3.73
CA GLN A 142 8.94 -0.47 -3.45
C GLN A 142 7.67 -0.63 -4.28
N ASN A 143 6.52 -0.69 -3.63
CA ASN A 143 5.21 -0.87 -4.25
C ASN A 143 4.33 0.35 -3.98
N ARG A 144 3.56 0.77 -4.99
CA ARG A 144 2.57 1.85 -4.91
C ARG A 144 1.22 1.33 -5.38
N GLY A 145 0.20 1.45 -4.53
CA GLY A 145 -1.12 0.92 -4.78
C GLY A 145 -1.59 0.04 -3.64
N TYR A 146 -1.91 -1.20 -3.98
CA TYR A 146 -2.82 -2.05 -3.21
C TYR A 146 -2.23 -3.43 -3.00
N THR A 147 -2.94 -4.24 -2.22
CA THR A 147 -2.67 -5.64 -2.02
C THR A 147 -3.98 -6.40 -2.15
N ALA A 148 -3.94 -7.52 -2.85
CA ALA A 148 -5.05 -8.46 -2.91
C ALA A 148 -4.67 -9.70 -2.11
N ASN A 149 -5.66 -10.29 -1.45
CA ASN A 149 -5.56 -11.60 -0.85
C ASN A 149 -6.51 -12.55 -1.57
N VAL A 150 -6.07 -13.76 -1.86
CA VAL A 150 -6.84 -14.76 -2.59
C VAL A 150 -6.97 -16.02 -1.73
N VAL A 151 -8.18 -16.53 -1.63
CA VAL A 151 -8.49 -17.81 -0.98
C VAL A 151 -8.82 -18.82 -2.07
N GLU A 152 -8.08 -19.92 -2.05
CA GLU A 152 -8.25 -21.03 -2.96
C GLU A 152 -8.68 -22.27 -2.17
N THR A 153 -9.71 -22.96 -2.66
CA THR A 153 -10.13 -24.25 -2.15
C THR A 153 -9.61 -25.34 -3.08
N VAL A 154 -8.90 -26.30 -2.50
CA VAL A 154 -8.24 -27.40 -3.22
C VAL A 154 -9.01 -28.70 -2.99
N GLY A 155 -9.31 -29.41 -4.07
CA GLY A 155 -9.88 -30.75 -4.04
C GLY A 155 -9.18 -31.70 -5.02
N ASP A 156 -9.68 -32.93 -5.12
CA ASP A 156 -9.03 -33.99 -5.92
C ASP A 156 -8.91 -33.64 -7.41
N ASN A 157 -9.85 -32.84 -7.93
CA ASN A 157 -9.93 -32.45 -9.34
C ASN A 157 -9.25 -31.11 -9.65
N GLY A 158 -8.50 -30.57 -8.69
CA GLY A 158 -7.82 -29.29 -8.81
C GLY A 158 -8.38 -28.26 -7.82
N SER A 159 -8.13 -26.99 -8.14
CA SER A 159 -8.32 -25.90 -7.20
C SER A 159 -9.17 -24.80 -7.82
N ILE A 160 -9.96 -24.13 -6.99
CA ILE A 160 -10.79 -22.99 -7.39
C ILE A 160 -10.59 -21.83 -6.42
N VAL A 161 -10.55 -20.61 -6.96
CA VAL A 161 -10.61 -19.40 -6.14
C VAL A 161 -12.04 -19.25 -5.63
N THR A 162 -12.19 -19.24 -4.31
CA THR A 162 -13.49 -19.17 -3.64
C THR A 162 -13.75 -17.82 -2.98
N ASP A 163 -12.70 -17.06 -2.68
CA ASP A 163 -12.82 -15.72 -2.11
C ASP A 163 -11.61 -14.84 -2.45
N TYR A 164 -11.81 -13.52 -2.35
CA TYR A 164 -10.74 -12.55 -2.46
C TYR A 164 -11.02 -11.30 -1.61
N GLN A 165 -9.96 -10.66 -1.14
CA GLN A 165 -10.01 -9.35 -0.48
C GLN A 165 -9.06 -8.39 -1.20
N TYR A 166 -9.39 -7.11 -1.20
CA TYR A 166 -8.61 -6.07 -1.87
C TYR A 166 -8.53 -4.83 -1.00
N GLU A 167 -7.31 -4.44 -0.65
CA GLU A 167 -7.06 -3.38 0.33
C GLU A 167 -5.85 -2.53 -0.05
N LYS A 168 -5.67 -1.38 0.61
CA LYS A 168 -4.44 -0.57 0.51
C LYS A 168 -3.23 -1.43 0.84
N ASN A 169 -2.11 -1.24 0.14
CA ASN A 169 -0.95 -2.13 0.33
C ASN A 169 -0.35 -2.09 1.73
N THR A 170 -0.73 -1.14 2.59
CA THR A 170 -0.41 -1.12 4.02
C THR A 170 -1.16 -2.17 4.85
N HIS A 171 -2.22 -2.76 4.30
CA HIS A 171 -2.95 -3.85 4.91
C HIS A 171 -2.07 -5.10 4.97
N SER A 172 -1.99 -5.73 6.13
CA SER A 172 -1.08 -6.86 6.37
C SER A 172 -1.73 -8.20 6.11
N ASP A 173 -0.89 -9.17 5.74
CA ASP A 173 -1.23 -10.58 5.57
C ASP A 173 -1.98 -11.12 6.82
N SER A 174 -1.53 -10.72 8.03
CA SER A 174 -2.20 -11.05 9.30
C SER A 174 -3.62 -10.47 9.43
N GLN A 175 -3.85 -9.23 8.98
CA GLN A 175 -5.19 -8.61 9.02
C GLN A 175 -6.16 -9.31 8.07
N PHE A 176 -5.71 -9.62 6.85
CA PHE A 176 -6.52 -10.40 5.91
C PHE A 176 -6.93 -11.75 6.50
N LEU A 177 -6.03 -12.44 7.21
CA LEU A 177 -6.39 -13.72 7.84
C LEU A 177 -7.52 -13.56 8.84
N LYS A 178 -7.39 -12.54 9.71
CA LYS A 178 -8.35 -12.25 10.76
C LYS A 178 -9.73 -12.00 10.16
N GLU A 179 -9.79 -11.22 9.09
CA GLU A 179 -11.02 -10.90 8.38
C GLU A 179 -11.65 -12.13 7.73
N THR A 180 -10.86 -12.93 6.99
CA THR A 180 -11.31 -14.21 6.41
C THR A 180 -11.91 -15.13 7.48
N VAL A 181 -11.16 -15.38 8.56
CA VAL A 181 -11.56 -16.31 9.63
C VAL A 181 -12.81 -15.81 10.36
N ASN A 182 -12.91 -14.50 10.60
CA ASN A 182 -14.08 -13.92 11.25
C ASN A 182 -15.34 -14.06 10.40
N ALA A 183 -15.20 -13.88 9.08
CA ALA A 183 -16.29 -14.01 8.11
C ALA A 183 -16.73 -15.47 7.90
N MET A 184 -15.85 -16.44 8.09
CA MET A 184 -16.19 -17.86 7.96
C MET A 184 -17.15 -18.32 9.05
N GLU A 185 -18.13 -19.15 8.65
CA GLU A 185 -18.95 -19.87 9.61
C GLU A 185 -18.15 -20.96 10.31
N LYS A 186 -18.54 -21.28 11.55
CA LYS A 186 -17.93 -22.40 12.26
C LYS A 186 -18.31 -23.69 11.56
N THR A 187 -17.31 -24.50 11.22
CA THR A 187 -17.54 -25.77 10.53
C THR A 187 -17.63 -26.93 11.52
N GLU A 188 -18.50 -27.91 11.26
CA GLU A 188 -18.61 -29.11 12.12
C GLU A 188 -17.38 -30.02 12.01
N LYS A 189 -16.83 -30.14 10.80
CA LYS A 189 -15.59 -30.90 10.53
C LYS A 189 -14.41 -29.94 10.44
N PRO A 190 -13.23 -30.32 10.97
CA PRO A 190 -12.05 -29.48 10.87
C PRO A 190 -11.73 -29.11 9.41
N THR A 191 -11.50 -27.82 9.17
CA THR A 191 -11.05 -27.31 7.88
C THR A 191 -9.59 -26.89 8.00
N VAL A 192 -8.73 -27.31 7.07
CA VAL A 192 -7.32 -26.90 7.07
C VAL A 192 -7.16 -25.64 6.23
N LEU A 193 -6.59 -24.59 6.81
CA LEU A 193 -6.25 -23.35 6.11
C LEU A 193 -4.73 -23.20 6.06
N ILE A 194 -4.19 -23.24 4.84
CA ILE A 194 -2.74 -23.14 4.60
C ILE A 194 -2.40 -21.73 4.13
N THR A 195 -1.40 -21.11 4.77
CA THR A 195 -0.95 -19.74 4.48
C THR A 195 0.56 -19.58 4.61
N ASP A 196 1.07 -18.46 4.12
CA ASP A 196 2.47 -18.08 4.38
C ASP A 196 2.72 -17.67 5.84
N GLY A 197 3.98 -17.65 6.25
CA GLY A 197 4.36 -17.32 7.62
C GLY A 197 3.95 -15.91 8.07
N ALA A 198 3.84 -14.94 7.16
CA ALA A 198 3.42 -13.58 7.48
C ALA A 198 1.95 -13.46 7.98
N TYR A 199 1.16 -14.52 7.80
CA TYR A 199 -0.21 -14.63 8.31
C TYR A 199 -0.25 -15.10 9.78
N SER A 200 0.88 -15.54 10.33
CA SER A 200 0.98 -16.08 11.69
C SER A 200 0.64 -15.03 12.75
N GLY A 201 0.27 -15.51 13.93
CA GLY A 201 -0.12 -14.66 15.06
C GLY A 201 -0.97 -15.44 16.07
N ARG A 202 -0.85 -15.10 17.36
CA ARG A 202 -1.63 -15.76 18.42
C ARG A 202 -3.13 -15.51 18.20
N ASP A 203 -3.52 -14.26 18.04
CA ASP A 203 -4.91 -13.87 17.78
C ASP A 203 -5.52 -14.58 16.57
N ASN A 204 -4.77 -14.72 15.48
CA ASN A 204 -5.23 -15.43 14.28
C ASN A 204 -5.36 -16.94 14.52
N THR A 205 -4.44 -17.52 15.28
CA THR A 205 -4.50 -18.94 15.65
C THR A 205 -5.72 -19.21 16.53
N ASP A 206 -5.98 -18.35 17.51
CA ASP A 206 -7.10 -18.49 18.45
C ASP A 206 -8.44 -18.32 17.71
N ALA A 207 -8.56 -17.28 16.86
CA ALA A 207 -9.75 -17.07 16.04
C ALA A 207 -10.03 -18.25 15.08
N ALA A 208 -8.98 -18.84 14.49
CA ALA A 208 -9.14 -20.01 13.62
C ALA A 208 -9.63 -21.22 14.41
N ALA A 209 -9.05 -21.47 15.59
CA ALA A 209 -9.44 -22.58 16.46
C ALA A 209 -10.92 -22.47 16.90
N GLU A 210 -11.41 -21.28 17.22
CA GLU A 210 -12.83 -21.05 17.58
C GLU A 210 -13.81 -21.49 16.47
N LYS A 211 -13.37 -21.39 15.21
CA LYS A 211 -14.12 -21.72 13.99
C LYS A 211 -13.90 -23.16 13.50
N ASN A 212 -13.15 -23.98 14.25
CA ASN A 212 -12.75 -25.34 13.87
C ASN A 212 -11.84 -25.35 12.62
N ILE A 213 -10.98 -24.34 12.49
CA ILE A 213 -10.01 -24.21 11.41
C ILE A 213 -8.62 -24.54 11.96
N ASP A 214 -7.94 -25.49 11.32
CA ASP A 214 -6.53 -25.79 11.56
C ASP A 214 -5.67 -24.89 10.67
N LEU A 215 -5.09 -23.85 11.27
CA LEU A 215 -4.25 -22.88 10.59
C LEU A 215 -2.80 -23.39 10.51
N VAL A 216 -2.39 -23.77 9.30
CA VAL A 216 -1.04 -24.21 8.99
C VAL A 216 -0.29 -23.10 8.27
N THR A 217 0.68 -22.48 8.93
CA THR A 217 1.52 -21.44 8.33
C THR A 217 2.88 -22.02 7.91
N THR A 218 3.50 -21.46 6.86
CA THR A 218 4.89 -21.81 6.48
C THR A 218 5.95 -21.23 7.43
N ASP A 219 5.53 -20.59 8.52
CA ASP A 219 6.43 -20.01 9.50
C ASP A 219 7.14 -21.10 10.30
N LEU A 220 8.47 -21.13 10.24
CA LEU A 220 9.29 -22.17 10.89
C LEU A 220 9.60 -21.83 12.35
N PHE A 221 8.95 -20.83 12.96
CA PHE A 221 9.15 -20.55 14.37
C PHE A 221 8.55 -21.68 15.22
N PRO A 222 9.35 -22.33 16.09
CA PRO A 222 8.82 -23.33 16.98
C PRO A 222 7.80 -22.65 17.91
N LYS A 223 6.53 -23.00 17.77
CA LYS A 223 5.57 -22.84 18.87
C LYS A 223 6.12 -23.68 20.02
N SER A 224 6.68 -23.02 21.03
CA SER A 224 7.09 -23.54 22.35
C SER A 224 7.50 -25.02 22.37
N ALA A 225 8.81 -25.30 22.52
CA ALA A 225 9.56 -26.54 22.85
C ALA A 225 8.94 -27.96 22.82
N ASP A 226 7.63 -28.16 22.92
CA ASP A 226 6.97 -29.44 22.82
C ASP A 226 6.10 -29.52 21.55
N ARG A 227 6.73 -30.05 20.50
CA ARG A 227 6.12 -30.78 19.38
C ARG A 227 5.18 -30.00 18.46
N ALA A 228 5.75 -29.43 17.40
CA ALA A 228 5.11 -29.42 16.10
C ALA A 228 5.95 -30.26 15.15
N GLU A 229 5.57 -31.52 14.94
CA GLU A 229 6.05 -32.28 13.78
C GLU A 229 5.40 -31.66 12.54
N ILE A 230 6.14 -30.85 11.79
CA ILE A 230 5.68 -30.41 10.47
C ILE A 230 5.88 -31.58 9.52
N VAL A 231 4.80 -32.29 9.21
CA VAL A 231 4.77 -33.33 8.18
C VAL A 231 4.28 -32.69 6.89
N VAL A 232 5.21 -32.37 5.99
CA VAL A 232 4.88 -31.91 4.64
C VAL A 232 4.72 -33.12 3.73
N HIS A 233 3.53 -33.29 3.14
CA HIS A 233 3.26 -34.31 2.14
C HIS A 233 3.62 -33.79 0.75
N PHE A 234 4.70 -34.31 0.16
CA PHE A 234 5.00 -34.09 -1.25
C PHE A 234 4.52 -35.28 -2.08
N LEU A 235 3.57 -35.03 -2.98
CA LEU A 235 3.21 -35.95 -4.06
C LEU A 235 3.95 -35.51 -5.31
N ILE A 236 5.01 -36.24 -5.67
CA ILE A 236 5.72 -36.02 -6.93
C ILE A 236 5.27 -37.09 -7.92
N GLN A 237 4.64 -36.65 -9.02
CA GLN A 237 4.24 -37.53 -10.11
C GLN A 237 5.45 -37.82 -11.00
N ASN A 238 5.86 -39.08 -11.08
CA ASN A 238 6.95 -39.49 -11.95
C ASN A 238 6.45 -39.50 -13.40
N ARG A 239 7.01 -38.68 -14.29
CA ARG A 239 6.59 -38.61 -15.70
C ARG A 239 6.97 -39.84 -16.53
N ALA A 240 7.82 -40.75 -16.00
CA ALA A 240 8.28 -41.92 -16.74
C ALA A 240 7.47 -43.20 -16.47
N ASN A 241 6.75 -43.28 -15.35
CA ASN A 241 5.86 -44.39 -15.00
C ASN A 241 4.71 -43.80 -14.19
N SER A 242 3.45 -44.16 -14.47
CA SER A 242 2.22 -43.64 -13.81
C SER A 242 2.09 -43.94 -12.31
N GLY A 243 3.19 -44.19 -11.59
CA GLY A 243 3.24 -44.31 -10.14
C GLY A 243 3.51 -42.96 -9.47
N TYR A 244 2.87 -42.75 -8.33
CA TYR A 244 3.21 -41.67 -7.40
C TYR A 244 4.32 -42.14 -6.47
N LEU A 245 5.37 -41.33 -6.27
CA LEU A 245 6.30 -41.53 -5.17
C LEU A 245 5.85 -40.67 -4.00
N LEU A 246 5.54 -41.32 -2.88
CA LEU A 246 5.25 -40.64 -1.62
C LEU A 246 6.56 -40.44 -0.87
N PHE A 247 6.98 -39.19 -0.71
CA PHE A 247 8.15 -38.85 0.10
C PHE A 247 7.71 -38.34 1.47
N TYR A 248 8.28 -38.93 2.52
CA TYR A 248 8.18 -38.42 3.88
C TYR A 248 9.46 -37.65 4.19
N MET A 249 9.37 -36.33 4.24
CA MET A 249 10.48 -35.50 4.68
C MET A 249 10.22 -35.04 6.13
N LYS A 250 10.86 -35.72 7.07
CA LYS A 250 10.79 -35.40 8.50
C LYS A 250 11.86 -34.36 8.82
N PHE A 251 11.45 -33.13 9.10
CA PHE A 251 12.37 -32.10 9.59
C PHE A 251 12.45 -32.19 11.11
N SER A 252 13.66 -32.37 11.64
CA SER A 252 13.96 -32.22 13.06
C SER A 252 15.32 -31.56 13.18
N ARG A 253 15.39 -30.36 13.76
CA ARG A 253 16.67 -29.79 14.19
C ARG A 253 16.91 -30.18 15.64
N ASN A 254 18.05 -30.82 15.91
CA ASN A 254 18.65 -30.77 17.24
C ASN A 254 19.14 -29.33 17.45
N ILE A 255 18.66 -28.68 18.51
CA ILE A 255 19.16 -27.38 18.95
C ILE A 255 20.34 -27.65 19.85
N ASP A 256 21.56 -27.45 19.35
CA ASP A 256 22.69 -27.10 20.21
C ASP A 256 22.58 -25.61 20.53
N PHE A 257 22.36 -25.32 21.82
CA PHE A 257 22.37 -23.96 22.35
C PHE A 257 23.78 -23.37 22.23
N TYR A 258 23.95 -22.35 21.38
CA TYR A 258 25.02 -21.38 21.56
C TYR A 258 24.41 -19.98 21.67
N GLY A 259 24.42 -19.46 22.90
CA GLY A 259 24.03 -18.10 23.20
C GLY A 259 25.09 -17.08 22.78
N ARG A 260 24.61 -15.92 22.33
CA ARG A 260 24.96 -14.57 22.80
C ARG A 260 23.99 -13.57 22.19
#